data_AF-A0A7X4GX31-F1
#
_entry.id   AF-A0A7X4GX31-F1
#
_cell.length_a   1.000
_cell.length_b   1.000
_cell.length_c   1.000
_cell.angle_alpha   90.00
_cell.angle_beta   90.00
_cell.angle_gamma   90.00
#
_symmetry.space_group_name_H-M   'P 1'
#
loop_
_entity.id
_entity.type
_entity.pdbx_description
1 polymer ?
#
loop_
_entity_poly.entity_id
_entity_poly.type
_entity_poly.pdbx_seq_one_letter_code
_entity_poly.pdbx_strand_id
1 'polypeptide(L)'
;MTSLYLDRVWSGSVDLAHHYALVVRLMEHGHAAFSFDPSLNEMNVYPRLAHHVAAGIGRWLESPFMGVQVLAVLSVAAVWAALAWLLTSLPLRVAAKAVVVLAGLLALNRWSIHMPLHGDEVINNFFLPQLLGQVLCVAIMLLSLELEKRAVAAWLRYGLLAPAIYWMTGLHLLPALTLLLMMGGLIALDLLQQWRRRDPSITVSAAVGVACWLAALGALISHPAFAAMREISKANGYLPLPYLDNVPALMGYSVVIVLVSVALLFYWARLQQAVDYLALKWIGLYGLAIAAGCLAQGVALWLGMGSDYAIRKYVYALDTALLLELALLPALLWRRKAAAAPQGKPWALAQCVLPALLMVLACAAVVPDRQGMHARDIVALERAVTALRDRSPAISGKSDYATGLPDASGVIEYMFSIGLLHVSRMDDPNSVSLLHQRDINSWHRAGRVIVSAHSYYDQAPACRLGAPLGGLVALDAACAGRHVVVGRRIEFSGIDQRDRCILSGFSVRERDGTWTDAGQAILRCPRVPVSGKAPGHVELTAAAFRGDLRPQQVQLSADGLPQQQAVYRSGGYEKVLLPLRADASPEVVIVLNLPDAASPKQLGLGQDGRRLGLFVQSIEYKE
;
A
#
# COMPACT_ATOMS: atom_id res chain seq x y z
N MET A 1 4.53 21.62 8.60
CA MET A 1 3.89 20.42 8.02
C MET A 1 4.91 19.43 7.50
N THR A 2 5.75 19.81 6.53
CA THR A 2 6.76 18.92 5.92
C THR A 2 7.63 18.20 6.95
N SER A 3 8.16 18.86 7.98
CA SER A 3 8.97 18.19 9.00
C SER A 3 8.22 17.11 9.81
N LEU A 4 6.95 17.35 10.16
CA LEU A 4 6.11 16.41 10.90
C LEU A 4 5.71 15.18 10.07
N TYR A 5 5.49 15.38 8.77
CA TYR A 5 5.11 14.31 7.86
C TYR A 5 6.32 13.52 7.35
N LEU A 6 7.46 14.17 7.14
CA LEU A 6 8.66 13.51 6.66
C LEU A 6 9.20 12.47 7.64
N ASP A 7 9.09 12.71 8.95
CA ASP A 7 9.60 11.79 9.97
C ASP A 7 8.67 10.60 10.25
N ARG A 8 7.49 10.49 9.62
CA ARG A 8 6.54 9.40 9.90
C ARG A 8 6.31 8.52 8.68
N VAL A 9 6.38 7.21 8.87
CA VAL A 9 6.20 6.22 7.80
C VAL A 9 4.83 5.58 7.92
N TRP A 10 3.94 5.81 6.95
CA TRP A 10 2.53 5.38 7.05
C TRP A 10 2.23 4.04 6.40
N SER A 11 3.22 3.39 5.79
CA SER A 11 3.04 2.12 5.11
C SER A 11 3.98 1.07 5.66
N GLY A 12 3.41 -0.07 6.02
CA GLY A 12 4.12 -1.31 6.28
C GLY A 12 3.90 -2.34 5.18
N SER A 13 3.49 -1.94 3.97
CA SER A 13 3.23 -2.86 2.85
C SER A 13 4.54 -3.41 2.27
N VAL A 14 4.47 -4.64 1.77
CA VAL A 14 5.52 -5.27 0.97
C VAL A 14 5.85 -4.44 -0.30
N ASP A 15 4.88 -3.71 -0.84
CA ASP A 15 5.09 -2.82 -1.99
C ASP A 15 6.14 -1.74 -1.66
N LEU A 16 6.17 -1.21 -0.43
CA LEU A 16 7.21 -0.27 0.00
C LEU A 16 8.60 -0.88 -0.17
N ALA A 17 8.77 -2.14 0.25
CA ALA A 17 10.02 -2.86 0.13
C ALA A 17 10.46 -3.04 -1.33
N HIS A 18 9.53 -3.38 -2.22
CA HIS A 18 9.81 -3.57 -3.65
C HIS A 18 10.15 -2.24 -4.35
N HIS A 19 9.39 -1.17 -4.07
CA HIS A 19 9.66 0.17 -4.58
C HIS A 19 11.02 0.69 -4.08
N TYR A 20 11.32 0.48 -2.80
CA TYR A 20 12.61 0.80 -2.21
C TYR A 20 13.77 0.06 -2.90
N ALA A 21 13.66 -1.25 -3.10
CA ALA A 21 14.72 -2.05 -3.73
C ALA A 21 15.04 -1.55 -5.16
N LEU A 22 14.02 -1.21 -5.95
CA LEU A 22 14.24 -0.62 -7.27
C LEU A 22 14.93 0.75 -7.19
N VAL A 23 14.59 1.59 -6.20
CA VAL A 23 15.29 2.85 -5.98
C VAL A 23 16.75 2.63 -5.60
N VAL A 24 17.06 1.65 -4.74
CA VAL A 24 18.45 1.27 -4.41
C VAL A 24 19.22 0.91 -5.69
N ARG A 25 18.66 0.06 -6.55
CA ARG A 25 19.31 -0.35 -7.81
C ARG A 25 19.57 0.81 -8.76
N LEU A 26 18.62 1.73 -8.85
CA LEU A 26 18.77 2.96 -9.63
C LEU A 26 19.80 3.93 -9.03
N MET A 27 20.00 3.93 -7.72
CA MET A 27 21.07 4.70 -7.10
C MET A 27 22.45 4.07 -7.34
N GLU A 28 22.53 2.73 -7.33
CA GLU A 28 23.77 1.97 -7.60
C GLU A 28 24.22 2.10 -9.08
N HIS A 29 23.28 2.06 -10.04
CA HIS A 29 23.58 2.06 -11.48
C HIS A 29 23.31 3.40 -12.18
N GLY A 30 22.68 4.36 -11.51
CA GLY A 30 22.30 5.65 -12.09
C GLY A 30 21.24 5.51 -13.20
N HIS A 31 21.50 6.14 -14.35
CA HIS A 31 20.63 6.05 -15.53
C HIS A 31 20.99 4.88 -16.45
N ALA A 32 22.02 4.10 -16.14
CA ALA A 32 22.41 2.96 -16.95
C ALA A 32 21.35 1.84 -16.85
N ALA A 33 21.13 1.14 -17.96
CA ALA A 33 20.40 -0.11 -17.91
C ALA A 33 21.19 -1.12 -17.06
N PHE A 34 20.54 -1.73 -16.09
CA PHE A 34 21.10 -2.83 -15.31
C PHE A 34 20.50 -4.16 -15.79
N SER A 35 21.29 -5.23 -15.71
CA SER A 35 20.87 -6.59 -16.05
C SER A 35 19.70 -7.04 -15.17
N PHE A 36 19.02 -8.10 -15.58
CA PHE A 36 17.98 -8.71 -14.77
C PHE A 36 18.51 -9.00 -13.34
N ASP A 37 17.78 -8.53 -12.34
CA ASP A 37 18.12 -8.68 -10.94
C ASP A 37 17.07 -9.53 -10.22
N PRO A 38 17.41 -10.74 -9.75
CA PRO A 38 16.47 -11.61 -9.03
C PRO A 38 15.87 -11.00 -7.75
N SER A 39 16.54 -10.02 -7.13
CA SER A 39 16.03 -9.30 -5.96
C SER A 39 14.91 -8.30 -6.28
N LEU A 40 14.69 -8.00 -7.57
CA LEU A 40 13.63 -7.09 -8.01
C LEU A 40 12.38 -7.80 -8.52
N ASN A 41 12.47 -9.06 -8.99
CA ASN A 41 11.37 -9.80 -9.61
C ASN A 41 10.58 -8.95 -10.64
N GLU A 42 9.28 -8.71 -10.44
CA GLU A 42 8.47 -7.88 -11.34
C GLU A 42 8.94 -6.42 -11.45
N MET A 43 9.68 -5.91 -10.47
CA MET A 43 10.27 -4.57 -10.51
C MET A 43 11.37 -4.42 -11.58
N ASN A 44 11.86 -5.51 -12.16
CA ASN A 44 12.76 -5.44 -13.33
C ASN A 44 12.10 -4.78 -14.54
N VAL A 45 10.79 -5.00 -14.74
CA VAL A 45 10.04 -4.51 -15.91
C VAL A 45 9.01 -3.43 -15.55
N TYR A 46 8.88 -3.10 -14.27
CA TYR A 46 7.97 -2.08 -13.79
C TYR A 46 8.34 -0.67 -14.32
N PRO A 47 7.38 0.20 -14.66
CA PRO A 47 7.65 1.57 -15.10
C PRO A 47 8.52 2.36 -14.11
N ARG A 48 9.65 2.91 -14.58
CA ARG A 48 10.73 3.38 -13.70
C ARG A 48 10.77 4.88 -13.46
N LEU A 49 9.96 5.69 -14.14
CA LEU A 49 10.12 7.15 -14.10
C LEU A 49 9.94 7.72 -12.69
N ALA A 50 8.99 7.18 -11.90
CA ALA A 50 8.76 7.63 -10.53
C ALA A 50 9.96 7.28 -9.63
N HIS A 51 10.53 6.09 -9.82
CA HIS A 51 11.69 5.60 -9.08
C HIS A 51 12.97 6.33 -9.46
N HIS A 52 13.13 6.79 -10.70
CA HIS A 52 14.24 7.66 -11.09
C HIS A 52 14.19 9.01 -10.35
N VAL A 53 13.00 9.58 -10.18
CA VAL A 53 12.82 10.81 -9.37
C VAL A 53 13.17 10.52 -7.91
N ALA A 54 12.64 9.44 -7.33
CA ALA A 54 12.96 9.03 -5.96
C ALA A 54 14.47 8.78 -5.76
N ALA A 55 15.13 8.09 -6.70
CA ALA A 55 16.57 7.85 -6.68
C ALA A 55 17.39 9.13 -6.85
N GLY A 56 16.90 10.11 -7.62
CA GLY A 56 17.50 11.43 -7.70
C GLY A 56 17.50 12.16 -6.35
N ILE A 57 16.35 12.19 -5.69
CA ILE A 57 16.20 12.78 -4.34
C ILE A 57 17.05 11.98 -3.33
N GLY A 58 17.03 10.64 -3.41
CA GLY A 58 17.77 9.76 -2.51
C GLY A 58 19.28 9.91 -2.65
N ARG A 59 19.81 10.14 -3.86
CA ARG A 59 21.23 10.49 -4.06
C ARG A 59 21.60 11.81 -3.38
N TRP A 60 20.74 12.81 -3.47
CA TRP A 60 20.98 14.11 -2.84
C TRP A 60 20.94 14.04 -1.30
N LEU A 61 20.13 13.13 -0.74
CA LEU A 61 19.99 12.92 0.70
C LEU A 61 20.85 11.76 1.25
N GLU A 62 21.63 11.10 0.40
CA GLU A 62 22.41 9.90 0.71
C GLU A 62 21.57 8.80 1.39
N SER A 63 20.33 8.62 0.94
CA SER A 63 19.39 7.63 1.47
C SER A 63 18.29 7.30 0.45
N PRO A 64 18.29 6.07 -0.11
CA PRO A 64 17.18 5.56 -0.93
C PRO A 64 15.82 5.70 -0.23
N PHE A 65 15.76 5.38 1.06
CA PHE A 65 14.53 5.48 1.84
C PHE A 65 14.00 6.92 1.91
N MET A 66 14.88 7.90 2.19
CA MET A 66 14.47 9.30 2.19
C MET A 66 14.02 9.79 0.81
N GLY A 67 14.63 9.30 -0.26
CA GLY A 67 14.19 9.59 -1.63
C GLY A 67 12.74 9.19 -1.88
N VAL A 68 12.38 7.97 -1.48
CA VAL A 68 11.02 7.43 -1.54
C VAL A 68 10.06 8.21 -0.65
N GLN A 69 10.43 8.44 0.61
CA GLN A 69 9.59 9.12 1.61
C GLN A 69 9.30 10.58 1.21
N VAL A 70 10.32 11.35 0.83
CA VAL A 70 10.16 12.75 0.42
C VAL A 70 9.24 12.85 -0.80
N LEU A 71 9.43 11.98 -1.80
CA LEU A 71 8.60 11.98 -2.99
C LEU A 71 7.13 11.65 -2.65
N ALA A 72 6.89 10.69 -1.74
CA ALA A 72 5.55 10.38 -1.26
C ALA A 72 4.88 11.59 -0.60
N VAL A 73 5.55 12.25 0.36
CA VAL A 73 5.01 13.44 1.06
C VAL A 73 4.73 14.58 0.08
N LEU A 74 5.66 14.86 -0.84
CA LEU A 74 5.49 15.88 -1.85
C LEU A 74 4.32 15.56 -2.79
N SER A 75 4.12 14.29 -3.14
CA SER A 75 3.03 13.88 -4.02
C SER A 75 1.66 14.05 -3.35
N VAL A 76 1.52 13.70 -2.07
CA VAL A 76 0.29 13.96 -1.29
C VAL A 76 -0.04 15.46 -1.26
N ALA A 77 0.95 16.30 -0.95
CA ALA A 77 0.74 17.75 -0.93
C ALA A 77 0.41 18.29 -2.32
N ALA A 78 1.12 17.84 -3.36
CA ALA A 78 0.97 18.34 -4.72
C ALA A 78 -0.39 17.99 -5.35
N VAL A 79 -0.92 16.78 -5.13
CA VAL A 79 -2.22 16.39 -5.68
C VAL A 79 -3.33 17.26 -5.08
N TRP A 80 -3.32 17.47 -3.76
CA TRP A 80 -4.31 18.31 -3.10
C TRP A 80 -4.14 19.80 -3.39
N ALA A 81 -2.90 20.28 -3.57
CA ALA A 81 -2.64 21.63 -4.04
C ALA A 81 -3.23 21.86 -5.44
N ALA A 82 -3.02 20.91 -6.35
CA ALA A 82 -3.52 20.99 -7.72
C ALA A 82 -5.06 20.91 -7.78
N LEU A 83 -5.68 20.01 -7.01
CA LEU A 83 -7.14 19.92 -6.91
C LEU A 83 -7.77 21.17 -6.26
N ALA A 84 -7.12 21.71 -5.23
CA ALA A 84 -7.55 22.96 -4.60
C ALA A 84 -7.43 24.15 -5.57
N TRP A 85 -6.34 24.21 -6.35
CA TRP A 85 -6.18 25.22 -7.40
C TRP A 85 -7.25 25.08 -8.49
N LEU A 86 -7.58 23.86 -8.91
CA LEU A 86 -8.63 23.59 -9.87
C LEU A 86 -9.98 24.11 -9.37
N LEU A 87 -10.32 23.82 -8.12
CA LEU A 87 -11.58 24.23 -7.51
C LEU A 87 -11.69 25.76 -7.34
N THR A 88 -10.60 26.40 -6.91
CA THR A 88 -10.52 27.85 -6.71
C THR A 88 -10.40 28.66 -7.99
N SER A 89 -10.20 27.98 -9.12
CA SER A 89 -10.22 28.60 -10.45
C SER A 89 -11.64 28.99 -10.92
N LEU A 90 -12.68 28.58 -10.17
CA LEU A 90 -14.08 29.02 -10.30
C LEU A 90 -14.28 30.46 -9.79
N PRO A 91 -15.42 31.11 -10.07
CA PRO A 91 -15.75 32.39 -9.47
C PRO A 91 -15.73 32.29 -7.95
N LEU A 92 -15.14 33.26 -7.24
CA LEU A 92 -14.87 33.17 -5.79
C LEU A 92 -16.08 32.76 -4.96
N ARG A 93 -17.29 33.22 -5.28
CA ARG A 93 -18.50 32.84 -4.53
C ARG A 93 -18.84 31.35 -4.67
N VAL A 94 -18.58 30.78 -5.84
CA VAL A 94 -18.77 29.35 -6.13
C VAL A 94 -17.62 28.56 -5.49
N ALA A 95 -16.38 29.01 -5.72
CA ALA A 95 -15.19 28.42 -5.13
C ALA A 95 -15.26 28.38 -3.60
N ALA A 96 -15.56 29.49 -2.93
CA ALA A 96 -15.65 29.55 -1.47
C ALA A 96 -16.71 28.58 -0.91
N LYS A 97 -17.89 28.50 -1.56
CA LYS A 97 -18.92 27.54 -1.17
C LYS A 97 -18.45 26.10 -1.37
N ALA A 98 -17.87 25.80 -2.53
CA ALA A 98 -17.37 24.46 -2.81
C ALA A 98 -16.25 24.07 -1.85
N VAL A 99 -15.35 24.99 -1.52
CA VAL A 99 -14.28 24.77 -0.53
C VAL A 99 -14.85 24.53 0.86
N VAL A 100 -15.87 25.26 1.30
CA VAL A 100 -16.54 25.02 2.59
C VAL A 100 -17.21 23.64 2.62
N VAL A 101 -17.92 23.27 1.55
CA VAL A 101 -18.56 21.94 1.45
C VAL A 101 -17.49 20.85 1.43
N LEU A 102 -16.44 20.98 0.62
CA LEU A 102 -15.34 20.02 0.55
C LEU A 102 -14.62 19.89 1.89
N ALA A 103 -14.37 21.01 2.59
CA ALA A 103 -13.81 21.00 3.93
C ALA A 103 -14.68 20.20 4.91
N GLY A 104 -16.01 20.39 4.85
CA GLY A 104 -16.97 19.61 5.62
C GLY A 104 -16.97 18.11 5.25
N LEU A 105 -16.87 17.78 3.97
CA LEU A 105 -16.79 16.39 3.50
C LEU A 105 -15.48 15.72 3.92
N LEU A 106 -14.34 16.42 3.84
CA LEU A 106 -13.05 15.92 4.30
C LEU A 106 -13.04 15.69 5.82
N ALA A 107 -13.62 16.61 6.58
CA ALA A 107 -13.88 16.46 8.01
C ALA A 107 -14.72 15.21 8.32
N LEU A 108 -15.88 15.09 7.66
CA LEU A 108 -16.76 13.94 7.81
C LEU A 108 -16.07 12.63 7.42
N ASN A 109 -15.24 12.65 6.39
CA ASN A 109 -14.43 11.51 5.99
C ASN A 109 -13.42 11.13 7.07
N ARG A 110 -12.70 12.12 7.63
CA ARG A 110 -11.67 11.89 8.65
C ARG A 110 -12.22 11.27 9.93
N TRP A 111 -13.43 11.64 10.34
CA TRP A 111 -14.00 11.28 11.64
C TRP A 111 -15.10 10.23 11.59
N SER A 112 -15.65 9.92 10.42
CA SER A 112 -16.81 9.01 10.34
C SER A 112 -16.79 8.06 9.15
N ILE A 113 -16.53 8.56 7.94
CA ILE A 113 -16.71 7.72 6.74
C ILE A 113 -15.44 6.92 6.42
N HIS A 114 -14.25 7.49 6.50
CA HIS A 114 -12.99 6.80 6.17
C HIS A 114 -12.94 6.20 4.75
N MET A 115 -13.49 6.90 3.75
CA MET A 115 -13.26 6.59 2.34
C MET A 115 -11.78 6.82 1.98
N PRO A 116 -11.15 5.91 1.22
CA PRO A 116 -9.80 6.09 0.71
C PRO A 116 -9.75 7.21 -0.35
N LEU A 117 -8.98 8.25 -0.10
CA LEU A 117 -8.79 9.40 -0.99
C LEU A 117 -7.38 9.40 -1.60
N HIS A 118 -7.11 10.35 -2.50
CA HIS A 118 -5.74 10.60 -2.92
C HIS A 118 -4.83 10.93 -1.73
N GLY A 119 -3.71 10.23 -1.67
CA GLY A 119 -2.76 10.17 -0.58
C GLY A 119 -2.88 8.90 0.25
N ASP A 120 -4.05 8.25 0.32
CA ASP A 120 -4.17 6.93 0.95
C ASP A 120 -3.46 5.84 0.15
N GLU A 121 -3.06 6.09 -1.10
CA GLU A 121 -2.21 5.18 -1.89
C GLU A 121 -0.89 4.82 -1.18
N VAL A 122 -0.36 5.73 -0.34
CA VAL A 122 0.90 5.54 0.39
C VAL A 122 0.69 5.31 1.89
N ILE A 123 -0.57 5.10 2.32
CA ILE A 123 -0.95 4.79 3.70
C ILE A 123 -1.46 3.35 3.73
N ASN A 124 -0.91 2.52 4.61
CA ASN A 124 -1.08 1.06 4.67
C ASN A 124 -0.59 0.30 3.43
N ASN A 125 -0.99 0.71 2.23
CA ASN A 125 -0.47 0.27 0.93
C ASN A 125 0.67 1.19 0.47
N PHE A 126 1.29 0.89 -0.68
CA PHE A 126 2.36 1.76 -1.20
C PHE A 126 2.38 1.88 -2.72
N PHE A 127 1.38 2.57 -3.29
CA PHE A 127 1.30 2.85 -4.74
C PHE A 127 1.91 4.21 -5.12
N LEU A 128 3.17 4.44 -4.74
CA LEU A 128 3.87 5.71 -4.99
C LEU A 128 3.84 6.15 -6.48
N PRO A 129 4.13 5.28 -7.48
CA PRO A 129 4.07 5.70 -8.88
C PRO A 129 2.66 6.07 -9.34
N GLN A 130 1.63 5.41 -8.80
CA GLN A 130 0.23 5.76 -9.07
C GLN A 130 -0.08 7.17 -8.53
N LEU A 131 0.27 7.46 -7.28
CA LEU A 131 0.04 8.78 -6.68
C LEU A 131 0.76 9.90 -7.43
N LEU A 132 2.04 9.71 -7.75
CA LEU A 132 2.80 10.69 -8.55
C LEU A 132 2.18 10.88 -9.94
N GLY A 133 1.73 9.79 -10.58
CA GLY A 133 1.02 9.88 -11.85
C GLY A 133 -0.30 10.65 -11.75
N GLN A 134 -1.03 10.54 -10.63
CA GLN A 134 -2.24 11.33 -10.38
C GLN A 134 -1.93 12.82 -10.18
N VAL A 135 -0.86 13.17 -9.44
CA VAL A 135 -0.38 14.56 -9.33
C VAL A 135 -0.20 15.17 -10.71
N LEU A 136 0.50 14.45 -11.58
CA LEU A 136 0.81 14.93 -12.93
C LEU A 136 -0.43 14.96 -13.83
N CYS A 137 -1.34 13.99 -13.70
CA CYS A 137 -2.64 13.99 -14.39
C CYS A 137 -3.42 15.27 -14.07
N VAL A 138 -3.55 15.62 -12.79
CA VAL A 138 -4.23 16.84 -12.34
C VAL A 138 -3.47 18.10 -12.78
N ALA A 139 -2.14 18.10 -12.75
CA ALA A 139 -1.33 19.22 -13.23
C ALA A 139 -1.50 19.48 -14.74
N ILE A 140 -1.55 18.42 -15.55
CA ILE A 140 -1.80 18.51 -17.00
C ILE A 140 -3.24 18.99 -17.27
N MET A 141 -4.21 18.54 -16.47
CA MET A 141 -5.58 19.05 -16.52
C MET A 141 -5.62 20.56 -16.21
N LEU A 142 -4.93 21.02 -15.16
CA LEU A 142 -4.82 22.44 -14.83
C LEU A 142 -4.19 23.27 -15.96
N LEU A 143 -3.09 22.79 -16.52
CA LEU A 143 -2.43 23.45 -17.65
C LEU A 143 -3.39 23.53 -18.85
N SER A 144 -4.10 22.44 -19.16
CA SER A 144 -5.07 22.40 -20.26
C SER A 144 -6.25 23.35 -20.03
N LEU A 145 -6.71 23.48 -18.79
CA LEU A 145 -7.74 24.43 -18.38
C LEU A 145 -7.26 25.87 -18.58
N GLU A 146 -6.03 26.20 -18.18
CA GLU A 146 -5.47 27.55 -18.35
C GLU A 146 -5.23 27.90 -19.83
N LEU A 147 -4.83 26.91 -20.65
CA LEU A 147 -4.76 27.07 -22.10
C LEU A 147 -6.15 27.33 -22.70
N GLU A 148 -7.18 26.60 -22.26
CA GLU A 148 -8.56 26.81 -22.70
C GLU A 148 -9.10 28.20 -22.28
N LYS A 149 -8.77 28.66 -21.07
CA LYS A 149 -9.11 30.03 -20.63
C LYS A 149 -8.50 31.12 -21.50
N ARG A 150 -7.29 30.87 -22.04
CA ARG A 150 -6.59 31.75 -22.97
C ARG A 150 -7.05 31.57 -24.43
N ALA A 151 -8.14 30.84 -24.65
CA ALA A 151 -8.69 30.53 -25.98
C ALA A 151 -7.70 29.83 -26.92
N VAL A 152 -6.74 29.06 -26.37
CA VAL A 152 -5.82 28.25 -27.17
C VAL A 152 -6.61 27.17 -27.92
N ALA A 153 -6.29 27.00 -29.20
CA ALA A 153 -6.97 26.06 -30.08
C ALA A 153 -7.00 24.62 -29.52
N ALA A 154 -8.10 23.90 -29.77
CA ALA A 154 -8.29 22.55 -29.23
C ALA A 154 -7.19 21.56 -29.63
N TRP A 155 -6.75 21.60 -30.88
CA TRP A 155 -5.70 20.71 -31.38
C TRP A 155 -4.35 20.91 -30.66
N LEU A 156 -4.02 22.12 -30.19
CA LEU A 156 -2.82 22.37 -29.38
C LEU A 156 -2.95 21.74 -27.99
N ARG A 157 -4.16 21.76 -27.40
CA ARG A 157 -4.44 21.05 -26.14
C ARG A 157 -4.32 19.54 -26.32
N TYR A 158 -4.77 18.99 -27.47
CA TYR A 158 -4.55 17.58 -27.82
C TYR A 158 -3.06 17.25 -28.01
N GLY A 159 -2.31 18.16 -28.63
CA GLY A 159 -0.86 18.07 -28.79
C GLY A 159 -0.08 18.12 -27.47
N LEU A 160 -0.66 18.69 -26.41
CA LEU A 160 -0.13 18.59 -25.04
C LEU A 160 -0.49 17.24 -24.39
N LEU A 161 -1.74 16.80 -24.51
CA LEU A 161 -2.24 15.58 -23.86
C LEU A 161 -1.61 14.30 -24.41
N ALA A 162 -1.48 14.18 -25.73
CA ALA A 162 -0.95 12.98 -26.39
C ALA A 162 0.47 12.58 -25.92
N PRO A 163 1.50 13.46 -25.95
CA PRO A 163 2.83 13.11 -25.44
C PRO A 163 2.82 12.90 -23.92
N ALA A 164 1.96 13.62 -23.19
CA ALA A 164 1.84 13.44 -21.75
C ALA A 164 1.30 12.04 -21.37
N ILE A 165 0.37 11.48 -22.15
CA ILE A 165 -0.13 10.10 -21.99
C ILE A 165 1.00 9.08 -22.15
N TYR A 166 1.84 9.25 -23.19
CA TYR A 166 3.00 8.38 -23.40
C TYR A 166 3.97 8.44 -22.23
N TRP A 167 4.34 9.65 -21.79
CA TRP A 167 5.24 9.83 -20.66
C TRP A 167 4.66 9.29 -19.34
N MET A 168 3.35 9.48 -19.12
CA MET A 168 2.64 8.94 -17.96
C MET A 168 2.66 7.41 -17.92
N THR A 169 2.67 6.75 -19.07
CA THR A 169 2.77 5.29 -19.15
C THR A 169 4.09 4.78 -18.56
N GLY A 170 5.17 5.58 -18.64
CA GLY A 170 6.45 5.31 -17.98
C GLY A 170 6.45 5.54 -16.46
N LEU A 171 5.41 6.19 -15.91
CA LEU A 171 5.18 6.37 -14.47
C LEU A 171 4.24 5.29 -13.92
N HIS A 172 3.01 5.24 -14.43
CA HIS A 172 2.01 4.27 -14.05
C HIS A 172 0.87 4.22 -15.08
N LEU A 173 0.35 3.01 -15.36
CA LEU A 173 -0.65 2.82 -16.40
C LEU A 173 -2.02 3.45 -16.08
N LEU A 174 -2.50 3.34 -14.83
CA LEU A 174 -3.82 3.86 -14.42
C LEU A 174 -4.01 5.36 -14.73
N PRO A 175 -3.16 6.30 -14.25
CA PRO A 175 -3.32 7.72 -14.57
C PRO A 175 -3.10 8.02 -16.06
N ALA A 176 -2.31 7.23 -16.79
CA ALA A 176 -2.15 7.37 -18.24
C ALA A 176 -3.47 7.05 -18.97
N LEU A 177 -4.16 5.97 -18.57
CA LEU A 177 -5.48 5.61 -19.08
C LEU A 177 -6.54 6.65 -18.72
N THR A 178 -6.51 7.18 -17.48
CA THR A 178 -7.39 8.30 -17.09
C THR A 178 -7.20 9.49 -18.02
N LEU A 179 -5.96 9.90 -18.31
CA LEU A 179 -5.68 11.02 -19.20
C LEU A 179 -6.10 10.76 -20.66
N LEU A 180 -5.95 9.52 -21.14
CA LEU A 180 -6.43 9.09 -22.46
C LEU A 180 -7.96 9.15 -22.57
N LEU A 181 -8.68 8.69 -21.55
CA LEU A 181 -10.14 8.76 -21.48
C LEU A 181 -10.63 10.21 -21.36
N MET A 182 -9.94 11.03 -20.56
CA MET A 182 -10.20 12.48 -20.48
C MET A 182 -10.01 13.17 -21.84
N MET A 183 -8.94 12.84 -22.57
CA MET A 183 -8.70 13.38 -23.91
C MET A 183 -9.82 13.00 -24.87
N GLY A 184 -10.27 11.74 -24.87
CA GLY A 184 -11.41 11.29 -25.67
C GLY A 184 -12.70 12.04 -25.31
N GLY A 185 -12.99 12.18 -24.02
CA GLY A 185 -14.13 12.95 -23.53
C GLY A 185 -14.07 14.44 -23.90
N LEU A 186 -12.88 15.04 -23.84
CA LEU A 186 -12.64 16.43 -24.24
C LEU A 186 -12.92 16.63 -25.73
N ILE A 187 -12.42 15.75 -26.59
CA ILE A 187 -12.69 15.77 -28.04
C ILE A 187 -14.20 15.68 -28.28
N ALA A 188 -14.88 14.73 -27.64
CA ALA A 188 -16.33 14.57 -27.80
C ALA A 188 -17.11 15.83 -27.38
N LEU A 189 -16.73 16.47 -26.26
CA LEU A 189 -17.37 17.71 -25.80
C LEU A 189 -17.10 18.88 -26.75
N ASP A 190 -15.87 19.04 -27.23
CA ASP A 190 -15.50 20.12 -28.16
C ASP A 190 -16.26 19.97 -29.49
N LEU A 191 -16.39 18.74 -30.01
CA LEU A 191 -17.20 18.44 -31.19
C LEU A 191 -18.70 18.69 -30.96
N LEU A 192 -19.22 18.31 -29.80
CA LEU A 192 -20.62 18.59 -29.44
C LEU A 192 -20.90 20.10 -29.40
N GLN A 193 -19.95 20.89 -28.90
CA GLN A 193 -20.07 22.34 -28.90
C GLN A 193 -20.01 22.93 -30.30
N GLN A 194 -19.08 22.48 -31.14
CA GLN A 194 -19.00 22.90 -32.54
C GLN A 194 -20.28 22.54 -33.31
N TRP A 195 -20.82 21.33 -33.10
CA TRP A 195 -22.08 20.89 -33.68
C TRP A 195 -23.25 21.78 -33.28
N ARG A 196 -23.36 22.12 -32.00
CA ARG A 196 -24.39 23.06 -31.50
C ARG A 196 -24.27 24.46 -32.09
N ARG A 197 -23.04 24.90 -32.39
CA ARG A 197 -22.77 26.19 -33.06
C ARG A 197 -22.91 26.13 -34.58
N ARG A 198 -23.13 24.93 -35.15
CA ARG A 198 -23.12 24.67 -36.60
C ARG A 198 -21.82 25.13 -37.27
N ASP A 199 -20.68 24.90 -36.59
CA ASP A 199 -19.37 25.25 -37.09
C ASP A 199 -18.99 24.34 -38.30
N PRO A 200 -18.69 24.91 -39.48
CA PRO A 200 -18.34 24.13 -40.67
C PRO A 200 -17.02 23.36 -40.52
N SER A 201 -16.16 23.74 -39.58
CA SER A 201 -14.87 23.08 -39.32
C SER A 201 -14.98 21.77 -38.51
N ILE A 202 -16.21 21.35 -38.14
CA ILE A 202 -16.42 20.17 -37.30
C ILE A 202 -15.84 18.88 -37.88
N THR A 203 -15.91 18.69 -39.20
CA THR A 203 -15.38 17.49 -39.85
C THR A 203 -13.86 17.42 -39.75
N VAL A 204 -13.18 18.54 -39.96
CA VAL A 204 -11.72 18.67 -39.81
C VAL A 204 -11.33 18.50 -38.34
N SER A 205 -12.03 19.17 -37.42
CA SER A 205 -11.79 19.04 -35.98
C SER A 205 -11.99 17.61 -35.48
N ALA A 206 -12.99 16.90 -36.01
CA ALA A 206 -13.25 15.49 -35.69
C ALA A 206 -12.13 14.60 -36.21
N ALA A 207 -11.72 14.77 -37.46
CA ALA A 207 -10.62 14.01 -38.05
C ALA A 207 -9.31 14.21 -37.26
N VAL A 208 -8.96 15.46 -36.96
CA VAL A 208 -7.75 15.78 -36.17
C VAL A 208 -7.84 15.23 -34.75
N GLY A 209 -8.97 15.46 -34.06
CA GLY A 209 -9.17 14.96 -32.70
C GLY A 209 -9.07 13.44 -32.60
N VAL A 210 -9.80 12.72 -33.45
CA VAL A 210 -9.77 11.25 -33.51
C VAL A 210 -8.39 10.74 -33.89
N ALA A 211 -7.72 11.34 -34.87
CA ALA A 211 -6.36 10.95 -35.25
C ALA A 211 -5.37 11.13 -34.07
N CYS A 212 -5.42 12.27 -33.36
CA CYS A 212 -4.58 12.49 -32.18
C CYS A 212 -4.88 11.48 -31.07
N TRP A 213 -6.15 11.14 -30.83
CA TRP A 213 -6.54 10.18 -29.79
C TRP A 213 -6.09 8.75 -30.13
N LEU A 214 -6.29 8.32 -31.38
CA LEU A 214 -5.81 7.01 -31.86
C LEU A 214 -4.29 6.93 -31.84
N ALA A 215 -3.59 8.01 -32.18
CA ALA A 215 -2.14 8.08 -32.08
C ALA A 215 -1.67 7.95 -30.61
N ALA A 216 -2.33 8.64 -29.67
CA ALA A 216 -2.03 8.54 -28.24
C ALA A 216 -2.30 7.12 -27.69
N LEU A 217 -3.42 6.49 -28.09
CA LEU A 217 -3.74 5.10 -27.75
C LEU A 217 -2.68 4.14 -28.32
N GLY A 218 -2.32 4.28 -29.59
CA GLY A 218 -1.28 3.47 -30.24
C GLY A 218 0.09 3.62 -29.57
N ALA A 219 0.47 4.85 -29.20
CA ALA A 219 1.70 5.13 -28.47
C ALA A 219 1.69 4.55 -27.05
N LEU A 220 0.56 4.60 -26.35
CA LEU A 220 0.40 3.98 -25.03
C LEU A 220 0.54 2.46 -25.12
N ILE A 221 -0.12 1.81 -26.08
CA ILE A 221 -0.06 0.35 -26.26
C ILE A 221 1.34 -0.12 -26.67
N SER A 222 2.05 0.66 -27.50
CA SER A 222 3.41 0.32 -27.95
C SER A 222 4.48 0.57 -26.89
N HIS A 223 4.17 1.32 -25.83
CA HIS A 223 5.09 1.56 -24.73
C HIS A 223 5.34 0.25 -23.95
N PRO A 224 6.61 -0.16 -23.69
CA PRO A 224 6.91 -1.45 -23.05
C PRO A 224 6.28 -1.60 -21.65
N ALA A 225 6.19 -0.50 -20.89
CA ALA A 225 5.52 -0.50 -19.59
C ALA A 225 4.02 -0.84 -19.66
N PHE A 226 3.34 -0.66 -20.81
CA PHE A 226 1.96 -1.11 -20.97
C PHE A 226 1.86 -2.62 -20.86
N ALA A 227 2.70 -3.35 -21.61
CA ALA A 227 2.73 -4.80 -21.56
C ALA A 227 3.08 -5.31 -20.16
N ALA A 228 4.10 -4.72 -19.52
CA ALA A 228 4.50 -5.06 -18.17
C ALA A 228 3.36 -4.85 -17.15
N MET A 229 2.74 -3.67 -17.15
CA MET A 229 1.64 -3.35 -16.23
C MET A 229 0.39 -4.19 -16.49
N ARG A 230 0.11 -4.53 -17.76
CA ARG A 230 -0.99 -5.45 -18.12
C ARG A 230 -0.77 -6.82 -17.49
N GLU A 231 0.43 -7.39 -17.58
CA GLU A 231 0.74 -8.68 -16.95
C GLU A 231 0.69 -8.59 -15.42
N ILE A 232 1.29 -7.56 -14.82
CA ILE A 232 1.25 -7.34 -13.36
C ILE A 232 -0.19 -7.19 -12.86
N SER A 233 -1.08 -6.55 -13.64
CA SER A 233 -2.48 -6.34 -13.25
C SER A 233 -3.30 -7.64 -13.14
N LYS A 234 -2.82 -8.76 -13.69
CA LYS A 234 -3.48 -10.07 -13.57
C LYS A 234 -3.27 -10.70 -12.19
N ALA A 235 -2.22 -10.30 -11.48
CA ALA A 235 -1.95 -10.79 -10.12
C ALA A 235 -2.93 -10.14 -9.12
N ASN A 236 -3.53 -10.97 -8.26
CA ASN A 236 -4.30 -10.46 -7.13
C ASN A 236 -3.36 -9.98 -6.02
N GLY A 237 -3.76 -8.91 -5.36
CA GLY A 237 -3.17 -8.41 -4.13
C GLY A 237 -4.24 -8.22 -3.05
N TYR A 238 -3.86 -7.59 -1.95
CA TYR A 238 -4.75 -7.32 -0.83
C TYR A 238 -5.03 -5.81 -0.74
N LEU A 239 -6.29 -5.41 -0.89
CA LEU A 239 -6.74 -4.03 -0.72
C LEU A 239 -8.17 -4.02 -0.12
N PRO A 240 -8.29 -4.04 1.22
CA PRO A 240 -9.59 -4.06 1.87
C PRO A 240 -10.28 -2.71 1.72
N LEU A 241 -11.54 -2.72 1.29
CA LEU A 241 -12.38 -1.53 1.15
C LEU A 241 -13.57 -1.64 2.10
N PRO A 242 -13.74 -0.72 3.07
CA PRO A 242 -14.74 -0.88 4.14
C PRO A 242 -16.19 -1.00 3.64
N TYR A 243 -16.52 -0.36 2.51
CA TYR A 243 -17.89 -0.29 1.97
C TYR A 243 -18.04 -0.86 0.56
N LEU A 244 -16.93 -1.15 -0.12
CA LEU A 244 -16.87 -1.57 -1.53
C LEU A 244 -16.06 -2.87 -1.64
N ASP A 245 -16.44 -3.86 -0.85
CA ASP A 245 -15.67 -5.09 -0.66
C ASP A 245 -15.78 -6.10 -1.82
N ASN A 246 -16.57 -5.80 -2.86
CA ASN A 246 -16.76 -6.66 -4.02
C ASN A 246 -16.86 -5.86 -5.33
N VAL A 247 -16.48 -6.50 -6.45
CA VAL A 247 -16.43 -5.88 -7.79
C VAL A 247 -17.78 -5.31 -8.23
N PRO A 248 -18.92 -6.02 -8.11
CA PRO A 248 -20.22 -5.47 -8.52
C PRO A 248 -20.59 -4.18 -7.79
N ALA A 249 -20.34 -4.09 -6.49
CA ALA A 249 -20.57 -2.87 -5.71
C ALA A 249 -19.72 -1.70 -6.23
N LEU A 250 -18.44 -1.95 -6.51
CA LEU A 250 -17.52 -0.94 -7.05
C LEU A 250 -17.90 -0.49 -8.48
N MET A 251 -18.41 -1.41 -9.31
CA MET A 251 -18.97 -1.07 -10.62
C MET A 251 -20.25 -0.24 -10.51
N GLY A 252 -21.18 -0.61 -9.62
CA GLY A 252 -22.38 0.17 -9.34
C GLY A 252 -22.05 1.58 -8.83
N TYR A 253 -21.07 1.68 -7.94
CA TYR A 253 -20.54 2.95 -7.45
C TYR A 253 -19.94 3.80 -8.58
N SER A 254 -19.20 3.18 -9.49
CA SER A 254 -18.67 3.87 -10.69
C SER A 254 -19.80 4.42 -11.57
N VAL A 255 -20.91 3.69 -11.74
CA VAL A 255 -22.08 4.20 -12.48
C VAL A 255 -22.67 5.44 -11.82
N VAL A 256 -22.76 5.48 -10.48
CA VAL A 256 -23.22 6.68 -9.76
C VAL A 256 -22.32 7.88 -10.07
N ILE A 257 -20.99 7.70 -10.02
CA ILE A 257 -20.04 8.77 -10.35
C ILE A 257 -20.21 9.22 -11.80
N VAL A 258 -20.35 8.30 -12.77
CA VAL A 258 -20.65 8.67 -14.18
C VAL A 258 -21.87 9.58 -14.27
N LEU A 259 -22.95 9.27 -13.54
CA LEU A 259 -24.18 10.08 -13.57
C LEU A 259 -23.95 11.48 -12.99
N VAL A 260 -23.22 11.59 -11.88
CA VAL A 260 -22.89 12.88 -11.25
C VAL A 260 -21.96 13.70 -12.17
N SER A 261 -20.91 13.08 -12.72
CA SER A 261 -20.00 13.69 -13.70
C SER A 261 -20.75 14.22 -14.92
N VAL A 262 -21.65 13.41 -15.51
CA VAL A 262 -22.46 13.82 -16.66
C VAL A 262 -23.41 14.97 -16.31
N ALA A 263 -24.01 14.97 -15.12
CA ALA A 263 -24.84 16.07 -14.64
C ALA A 263 -24.04 17.37 -14.53
N LEU A 264 -22.80 17.30 -14.03
CA LEU A 264 -21.88 18.44 -13.93
C LEU A 264 -21.49 18.98 -15.32
N LEU A 265 -21.14 18.09 -16.25
CA LEU A 265 -20.82 18.44 -17.64
C LEU A 265 -22.02 19.07 -18.37
N PHE A 266 -23.22 18.52 -18.15
CA PHE A 266 -24.45 19.05 -18.71
C PHE A 266 -24.79 20.43 -18.14
N TYR A 267 -24.60 20.63 -16.84
CA TYR A 267 -24.76 21.94 -16.20
C TYR A 267 -23.76 22.95 -16.77
N TRP A 268 -22.48 22.60 -16.88
CA TRP A 268 -21.47 23.44 -17.53
C TRP A 268 -21.86 23.79 -18.96
N ALA A 269 -22.33 22.82 -19.75
CA ALA A 269 -22.75 23.06 -21.14
C ALA A 269 -23.95 24.02 -21.23
N ARG A 270 -24.84 24.04 -20.23
CA ARG A 270 -25.95 25.00 -20.12
C ARG A 270 -25.50 26.40 -19.73
N LEU A 271 -24.37 26.56 -19.04
CA LEU A 271 -23.84 27.87 -18.65
C LEU A 271 -23.28 28.70 -19.82
N GLN A 272 -23.37 28.20 -21.06
CA GLN A 272 -22.96 28.87 -22.30
C GLN A 272 -21.61 29.63 -22.19
N GLN A 273 -20.51 28.88 -22.28
CA GLN A 273 -19.15 29.40 -22.52
C GLN A 273 -18.62 30.47 -21.54
N ALA A 274 -19.18 30.61 -20.35
CA ALA A 274 -18.52 31.41 -19.32
C ALA A 274 -17.19 30.74 -18.96
N VAL A 275 -16.10 31.28 -19.49
CA VAL A 275 -14.70 30.84 -19.29
C VAL A 275 -14.40 30.61 -17.81
N ASP A 276 -15.05 31.37 -16.93
CA ASP A 276 -14.93 31.29 -15.48
C ASP A 276 -15.38 29.94 -14.89
N TYR A 277 -16.20 29.16 -15.60
CA TYR A 277 -16.76 27.88 -15.12
C TYR A 277 -16.10 26.65 -15.73
N LEU A 278 -14.96 26.80 -16.41
CA LEU A 278 -14.25 25.68 -17.04
C LEU A 278 -13.83 24.59 -16.06
N ALA A 279 -13.60 24.90 -14.78
CA ALA A 279 -13.30 23.86 -13.79
C ALA A 279 -14.39 22.80 -13.67
N LEU A 280 -15.68 23.15 -13.89
CA LEU A 280 -16.78 22.19 -13.90
C LEU A 280 -16.63 21.17 -15.04
N LYS A 281 -16.19 21.62 -16.22
CA LYS A 281 -15.89 20.76 -17.38
C LYS A 281 -14.81 19.75 -17.00
N TRP A 282 -13.71 20.23 -16.45
CA TRP A 282 -12.53 19.42 -16.19
C TRP A 282 -12.72 18.46 -15.01
N ILE A 283 -13.38 18.88 -13.94
CA ILE A 283 -13.74 17.99 -12.82
C ILE A 283 -14.73 16.90 -13.29
N GLY A 284 -15.76 17.27 -14.06
CA GLY A 284 -16.70 16.29 -14.61
C GLY A 284 -16.05 15.33 -15.62
N LEU A 285 -15.10 15.79 -16.43
CA LEU A 285 -14.32 14.91 -17.30
C LEU A 285 -13.41 13.96 -16.52
N TYR A 286 -12.82 14.44 -15.42
CA TYR A 286 -11.97 13.63 -14.55
C TYR A 286 -12.76 12.49 -13.89
N GLY A 287 -13.89 12.80 -13.24
CA GLY A 287 -14.78 11.80 -12.64
C GLY A 287 -15.29 10.79 -13.67
N LEU A 288 -15.74 11.27 -14.84
CA LEU A 288 -16.20 10.41 -15.93
C LEU A 288 -15.08 9.47 -16.42
N ALA A 289 -13.87 9.98 -16.60
CA ALA A 289 -12.75 9.19 -17.10
C ALA A 289 -12.31 8.10 -16.12
N ILE A 290 -12.25 8.41 -14.81
CA ILE A 290 -11.90 7.42 -13.79
C ILE A 290 -12.98 6.35 -13.69
N ALA A 291 -14.25 6.74 -13.62
CA ALA A 291 -15.36 5.81 -13.50
C ALA A 291 -15.50 4.93 -14.75
N ALA A 292 -15.34 5.49 -15.95
CA ALA A 292 -15.30 4.72 -17.18
C ALA A 292 -14.10 3.76 -17.22
N GLY A 293 -12.92 4.19 -16.73
CA GLY A 293 -11.75 3.34 -16.60
C GLY A 293 -11.96 2.16 -15.65
N CYS A 294 -12.61 2.41 -14.50
CA CYS A 294 -12.96 1.37 -13.55
C CYS A 294 -13.96 0.36 -14.14
N LEU A 295 -14.99 0.84 -14.85
CA LEU A 295 -15.95 -0.02 -15.55
C LEU A 295 -15.28 -0.84 -16.66
N ALA A 296 -14.38 -0.23 -17.45
CA ALA A 296 -13.61 -0.91 -18.47
C ALA A 296 -12.70 -1.99 -17.86
N GLN A 297 -12.10 -1.74 -16.70
CA GLN A 297 -11.32 -2.74 -15.96
C GLN A 297 -12.21 -3.88 -15.44
N GLY A 298 -13.46 -3.59 -15.04
CA GLY A 298 -14.46 -4.61 -14.70
C GLY A 298 -14.80 -5.52 -15.87
N VAL A 299 -14.98 -4.94 -17.07
CA VAL A 299 -15.14 -5.72 -18.31
C VAL A 299 -13.88 -6.52 -18.63
N ALA A 300 -12.70 -5.94 -18.47
CA ALA A 300 -11.43 -6.63 -18.68
C ALA A 300 -11.28 -7.83 -17.74
N LEU A 301 -11.66 -7.70 -16.46
CA LEU A 301 -11.70 -8.82 -15.51
C LEU A 301 -12.65 -9.92 -15.98
N TRP A 302 -13.85 -9.57 -16.45
CA TRP A 302 -14.81 -10.55 -16.98
C TRP A 302 -14.25 -11.32 -18.20
N LEU A 303 -13.40 -10.68 -18.98
CA LEU A 303 -12.68 -11.29 -20.11
C LEU A 303 -11.38 -12.03 -19.69
N GLY A 304 -11.10 -12.17 -18.39
CA GLY A 304 -9.85 -12.80 -17.89
C GLY A 304 -8.59 -11.94 -18.06
N MET A 305 -8.75 -10.63 -18.30
CA MET A 305 -7.69 -9.66 -18.53
C MET A 305 -7.55 -8.66 -17.37
N GLY A 306 -7.33 -9.16 -16.15
CA GLY A 306 -7.12 -8.31 -14.97
C GLY A 306 -7.37 -9.07 -13.67
N SER A 307 -7.49 -8.33 -12.58
CA SER A 307 -7.75 -8.86 -11.25
C SER A 307 -8.75 -7.98 -10.50
N ASP A 308 -9.40 -8.52 -9.47
CA ASP A 308 -10.23 -7.74 -8.54
C ASP A 308 -9.38 -6.60 -7.92
N TYR A 309 -8.16 -6.93 -7.54
CA TYR A 309 -7.18 -5.98 -7.03
C TYR A 309 -6.91 -4.80 -7.97
N ALA A 310 -6.80 -5.04 -9.29
CA ALA A 310 -6.60 -3.97 -10.27
C ALA A 310 -7.79 -3.01 -10.37
N ILE A 311 -9.03 -3.49 -10.20
CA ILE A 311 -10.23 -2.64 -10.18
C ILE A 311 -10.24 -1.80 -8.90
N ARG A 312 -9.95 -2.40 -7.74
CA ARG A 312 -9.94 -1.70 -6.45
C ARG A 312 -8.97 -0.53 -6.39
N LYS A 313 -7.88 -0.55 -7.16
CA LYS A 313 -6.94 0.60 -7.24
C LYS A 313 -7.55 1.89 -7.77
N TYR A 314 -8.71 1.84 -8.45
CA TYR A 314 -9.44 3.03 -8.87
C TYR A 314 -10.11 3.78 -7.71
N VAL A 315 -10.33 3.12 -6.55
CA VAL A 315 -11.12 3.67 -5.44
C VAL A 315 -10.62 5.04 -4.97
N TYR A 316 -9.29 5.23 -4.87
CA TYR A 316 -8.69 6.49 -4.40
C TYR A 316 -9.10 7.68 -5.27
N ALA A 317 -9.12 7.46 -6.59
CA ALA A 317 -9.48 8.46 -7.58
C ALA A 317 -11.01 8.62 -7.68
N LEU A 318 -11.78 7.53 -7.57
CA LEU A 318 -13.25 7.54 -7.57
C LEU A 318 -13.81 8.33 -6.39
N ASP A 319 -13.36 8.03 -5.18
CA ASP A 319 -13.83 8.70 -3.98
C ASP A 319 -13.42 10.17 -4.00
N THR A 320 -12.17 10.47 -4.39
CA THR A 320 -11.74 11.87 -4.52
C THR A 320 -12.55 12.64 -5.57
N ALA A 321 -12.83 12.04 -6.73
CA ALA A 321 -13.68 12.65 -7.74
C ALA A 321 -15.11 12.89 -7.20
N LEU A 322 -15.69 11.91 -6.51
CA LEU A 322 -17.02 12.06 -5.91
C LEU A 322 -17.06 13.20 -4.90
N LEU A 323 -16.08 13.32 -3.99
CA LEU A 323 -16.03 14.44 -3.03
C LEU A 323 -15.97 15.80 -3.74
N LEU A 324 -15.16 15.92 -4.80
CA LEU A 324 -15.07 17.14 -5.59
C LEU A 324 -16.40 17.49 -6.27
N GLU A 325 -17.05 16.50 -6.87
CA GLU A 325 -18.33 16.69 -7.55
C GLU A 325 -19.46 17.04 -6.58
N LEU A 326 -19.55 16.34 -5.44
CA LEU A 326 -20.50 16.64 -4.37
C LEU A 326 -20.27 18.04 -3.77
N ALA A 327 -19.02 18.48 -3.66
CA ALA A 327 -18.70 19.84 -3.22
C ALA A 327 -19.20 20.91 -4.20
N LEU A 328 -19.28 20.59 -5.49
CA LEU A 328 -19.75 21.51 -6.52
C LEU A 328 -21.28 21.60 -6.60
N LEU A 329 -22.02 20.49 -6.45
CA LEU A 329 -23.48 20.48 -6.66
C LEU A 329 -24.25 21.57 -5.89
N PRO A 330 -24.04 21.79 -4.57
CA PRO A 330 -24.73 22.85 -3.82
C PRO A 330 -24.35 24.26 -4.30
N ALA A 331 -23.09 24.44 -4.74
CA ALA A 331 -22.62 25.72 -5.25
C ALA A 331 -23.33 26.13 -6.56
N LEU A 332 -23.82 25.14 -7.33
CA LEU A 332 -24.55 25.33 -8.58
C LEU A 332 -26.05 25.58 -8.39
N LEU A 333 -26.67 24.98 -7.37
CA LEU A 333 -28.09 25.20 -7.04
C LEU A 333 -28.37 26.60 -6.49
N TRP A 334 -27.38 27.23 -5.85
CA TRP A 334 -27.54 28.53 -5.18
C TRP A 334 -27.34 29.76 -6.07
N ARG A 335 -27.45 29.61 -7.40
CA ARG A 335 -27.25 30.69 -8.37
C ARG A 335 -28.42 31.68 -8.37
N ARG A 336 -28.56 32.48 -7.31
CA ARG A 336 -29.19 33.80 -7.45
C ARG A 336 -28.28 34.66 -8.33
N LYS A 337 -28.85 35.38 -9.30
CA LYS A 337 -28.16 36.27 -10.26
C LYS A 337 -27.05 37.06 -9.55
N ALA A 338 -25.83 36.52 -9.56
CA ALA A 338 -24.71 37.13 -8.88
C ALA A 338 -24.20 38.23 -9.79
N ALA A 339 -24.43 39.48 -9.39
CA ALA A 339 -23.75 40.62 -10.00
C ALA A 339 -22.23 40.38 -9.97
N ALA A 340 -21.53 40.80 -11.03
CA ALA A 340 -20.09 40.71 -11.15
C ALA A 340 -19.44 41.24 -9.87
N ALA A 341 -18.61 40.40 -9.22
CA ALA A 341 -17.89 40.83 -8.03
C ALA A 341 -16.80 41.85 -8.43
N PRO A 342 -16.60 42.92 -7.65
CA PRO A 342 -15.53 43.88 -7.93
C PRO A 342 -14.15 43.22 -7.80
N GLN A 343 -13.33 43.34 -8.85
CA GLN A 343 -11.94 42.88 -8.88
C GLN A 343 -11.06 43.91 -8.15
N GLY A 344 -10.63 43.63 -6.91
CA GLY A 344 -9.72 44.49 -6.13
C GLY A 344 -8.62 43.69 -5.42
N LYS A 345 -7.56 44.34 -4.91
CA LYS A 345 -6.42 43.70 -4.22
C LYS A 345 -6.73 42.59 -3.19
N PRO A 346 -7.75 42.67 -2.31
CA PRO A 346 -8.09 41.56 -1.40
C PRO A 346 -8.47 40.25 -2.12
N TRP A 347 -8.82 40.33 -3.41
CA TRP A 347 -9.15 39.18 -4.26
C TRP A 347 -7.94 38.29 -4.56
N ALA A 348 -6.79 38.90 -4.87
CA ALA A 348 -5.57 38.16 -5.21
C ALA A 348 -5.05 37.38 -4.00
N LEU A 349 -5.12 37.95 -2.80
CA LEU A 349 -4.72 37.27 -1.57
C LEU A 349 -5.63 36.06 -1.28
N ALA A 350 -6.95 36.23 -1.42
CA ALA A 350 -7.90 35.13 -1.21
C ALA A 350 -7.67 33.97 -2.18
N GLN A 351 -7.33 34.26 -3.44
CA GLN A 351 -7.01 33.25 -4.45
C GLN A 351 -5.73 32.45 -4.15
N CYS A 352 -4.78 33.01 -3.40
CA CYS A 352 -3.57 32.29 -2.98
C CYS A 352 -3.75 31.55 -1.64
N VAL A 353 -4.47 32.16 -0.69
CA VAL A 353 -4.63 31.60 0.67
C VAL A 353 -5.60 30.43 0.67
N LEU A 354 -6.71 30.50 -0.09
CA LEU A 354 -7.75 29.48 -0.06
C LEU A 354 -7.26 28.09 -0.56
N PRO A 355 -6.51 27.98 -1.66
CA PRO A 355 -5.94 26.69 -2.08
C PRO A 355 -4.95 26.12 -1.07
N ALA A 356 -4.12 26.99 -0.47
CA ALA A 356 -3.13 26.56 0.51
C ALA A 356 -3.81 26.01 1.78
N LEU A 357 -4.84 26.70 2.29
CA LEU A 357 -5.62 26.21 3.45
C LEU A 357 -6.33 24.89 3.14
N LEU A 358 -6.93 24.76 1.96
CA LEU A 358 -7.59 23.52 1.56
C LEU A 358 -6.59 22.37 1.39
N MET A 359 -5.41 22.62 0.82
CA MET A 359 -4.33 21.63 0.74
C MET A 359 -3.91 21.15 2.13
N VAL A 360 -3.69 22.06 3.07
CA VAL A 360 -3.33 21.74 4.47
C VAL A 360 -4.42 20.88 5.11
N LEU A 361 -5.68 21.28 4.97
CA LEU A 361 -6.82 20.56 5.53
C LEU A 361 -6.95 19.15 4.93
N ALA A 362 -6.81 19.02 3.61
CA ALA A 362 -6.93 17.73 2.94
C ALA A 362 -5.77 16.79 3.30
N CYS A 363 -4.54 17.30 3.40
CA CYS A 363 -3.41 16.52 3.91
C CYS A 363 -3.64 16.05 5.35
N ALA A 364 -4.22 16.91 6.22
CA ALA A 364 -4.57 16.53 7.58
C ALA A 364 -5.75 15.53 7.66
N ALA A 365 -6.64 15.56 6.67
CA ALA A 365 -7.77 14.63 6.56
C ALA A 365 -7.36 13.24 6.04
N VAL A 366 -6.29 13.16 5.24
CA VAL A 366 -5.79 11.89 4.68
C VAL A 366 -4.73 11.27 5.59
N VAL A 367 -3.77 12.05 6.08
CA VAL A 367 -2.66 11.49 6.84
C VAL A 367 -3.09 11.11 8.28
N PRO A 368 -2.85 9.85 8.72
CA PRO A 368 -3.27 9.39 10.03
C PRO A 368 -2.49 10.04 11.20
N ASP A 369 -3.18 10.22 12.34
CA ASP A 369 -2.57 10.86 13.53
C ASP A 369 -1.52 9.97 14.23
N ARG A 370 -1.68 8.64 14.17
CA ARG A 370 -0.91 7.68 14.96
C ARG A 370 -0.67 6.37 14.22
N GLN A 371 0.17 6.37 13.20
CA GLN A 371 0.79 5.13 12.70
C GLN A 371 2.17 5.44 12.12
N GLY A 372 3.15 4.61 12.44
CA GLY A 372 4.44 4.56 11.75
C GLY A 372 5.67 4.45 12.64
N MET A 373 6.69 3.76 12.13
CA MET A 373 8.09 3.95 12.54
C MET A 373 8.54 5.36 12.15
N HIS A 374 9.55 5.89 12.86
CA HIS A 374 10.14 7.15 12.45
C HIS A 374 11.07 6.95 11.25
N ALA A 375 10.97 7.82 10.26
CA ALA A 375 11.82 7.77 9.07
C ALA A 375 13.30 7.88 9.47
N ARG A 376 13.63 8.70 10.47
CA ARG A 376 15.01 8.81 10.99
C ARG A 376 15.57 7.49 11.53
N ASP A 377 14.73 6.65 12.14
CA ASP A 377 15.16 5.37 12.72
C ASP A 377 15.44 4.37 11.59
N ILE A 378 14.59 4.35 10.55
CA ILE A 378 14.81 3.53 9.36
C ILE A 378 16.08 3.97 8.61
N VAL A 379 16.31 5.28 8.46
CA VAL A 379 17.54 5.80 7.82
C VAL A 379 18.79 5.46 8.63
N ALA A 380 18.71 5.51 9.97
CA ALA A 380 19.80 5.07 10.83
C ALA A 380 20.12 3.58 10.61
N LEU A 381 19.09 2.74 10.52
CA LEU A 381 19.25 1.32 10.21
C LEU A 381 19.80 1.09 8.80
N GLU A 382 19.30 1.79 7.78
CA GLU A 382 19.76 1.73 6.39
C GLU A 382 21.28 1.99 6.32
N ARG A 383 21.75 3.05 6.99
CA ARG A 383 23.17 3.41 7.04
C ARG A 383 24.00 2.38 7.80
N ALA A 384 23.51 1.88 8.93
CA ALA A 384 24.21 0.87 9.72
C ALA A 384 24.33 -0.47 8.97
N VAL A 385 23.26 -0.93 8.33
CA VAL A 385 23.24 -2.14 7.49
C VAL A 385 24.21 -2.00 6.31
N THR A 386 24.15 -0.86 5.59
CA THR A 386 25.05 -0.58 4.47
C THR A 386 26.52 -0.58 4.91
N ALA A 387 26.84 0.11 6.01
CA ALA A 387 28.20 0.17 6.53
C ALA A 387 28.72 -1.19 7.02
N LEU A 388 27.87 -2.05 7.60
CA LEU A 388 28.24 -3.41 8.00
C LEU A 388 28.45 -4.31 6.78
N ARG A 389 27.58 -4.22 5.77
CA ARG A 389 27.74 -4.93 4.48
C ARG A 389 29.08 -4.60 3.82
N ASP A 390 29.48 -3.33 3.84
CA ASP A 390 30.70 -2.89 3.16
C ASP A 390 31.98 -3.22 3.94
N ARG A 391 31.90 -3.33 5.29
CA ARG A 391 33.06 -3.64 6.15
C ARG A 391 33.34 -5.12 6.34
N SER A 392 32.31 -5.96 6.33
CA SER A 392 32.46 -7.40 6.58
C SER A 392 32.80 -8.14 5.28
N PRO A 393 33.61 -9.22 5.33
CA PRO A 393 33.93 -9.99 4.13
C PRO A 393 32.69 -10.73 3.60
N ALA A 394 32.40 -10.62 2.31
CA ALA A 394 31.32 -11.38 1.68
C ALA A 394 31.66 -12.87 1.63
N ILE A 395 30.65 -13.73 1.79
CA ILE A 395 30.80 -15.19 1.66
C ILE A 395 30.33 -15.62 0.28
N SER A 396 31.26 -16.10 -0.55
CA SER A 396 31.00 -16.46 -1.94
C SER A 396 29.88 -17.50 -2.08
N GLY A 397 28.99 -17.30 -3.05
CA GLY A 397 27.90 -18.21 -3.38
C GLY A 397 26.74 -18.24 -2.38
N LYS A 398 26.68 -17.29 -1.44
CA LYS A 398 25.63 -17.20 -0.41
C LYS A 398 24.99 -15.82 -0.36
N SER A 399 23.75 -15.77 0.12
CA SER A 399 22.98 -14.53 0.29
C SER A 399 23.23 -13.93 1.68
N ASP A 400 23.23 -12.61 1.78
CA ASP A 400 23.30 -11.89 3.05
C ASP A 400 21.93 -11.39 3.47
N TYR A 401 21.61 -11.44 4.76
CA TYR A 401 20.28 -11.07 5.25
C TYR A 401 20.35 -10.04 6.38
N ALA A 402 19.29 -9.25 6.52
CA ALA A 402 19.05 -8.39 7.67
C ALA A 402 17.80 -8.88 8.40
N THR A 403 17.92 -9.24 9.68
CA THR A 403 16.81 -9.75 10.50
C THR A 403 17.02 -9.46 11.98
N GLY A 404 15.97 -9.44 12.78
CA GLY A 404 16.05 -9.10 14.20
C GLY A 404 16.60 -7.69 14.41
N LEU A 405 16.19 -6.74 13.56
CA LEU A 405 16.58 -5.34 13.65
C LEU A 405 15.75 -4.63 14.74
N PRO A 406 16.31 -3.63 15.44
CA PRO A 406 15.65 -3.02 16.59
C PRO A 406 14.44 -2.22 16.11
N ASP A 407 13.29 -2.46 16.73
CA ASP A 407 11.99 -1.81 16.43
C ASP A 407 11.54 -1.88 14.96
N ALA A 408 12.14 -2.77 14.16
CA ALA A 408 11.80 -2.97 12.76
C ALA A 408 10.70 -4.02 12.61
N SER A 409 9.85 -3.86 11.59
CA SER A 409 8.90 -4.90 11.16
C SER A 409 9.58 -5.91 10.23
N GLY A 410 8.97 -7.08 10.04
CA GLY A 410 9.43 -8.08 9.06
C GLY A 410 9.50 -7.52 7.63
N VAL A 411 8.67 -6.53 7.31
CA VAL A 411 8.71 -5.84 6.01
C VAL A 411 9.96 -4.97 5.86
N ILE A 412 10.45 -4.32 6.92
CA ILE A 412 11.71 -3.55 6.88
C ILE A 412 12.92 -4.47 6.82
N GLU A 413 12.90 -5.58 7.56
CA GLU A 413 13.93 -6.63 7.50
C GLU A 413 14.02 -7.21 6.08
N TYR A 414 12.87 -7.56 5.50
CA TYR A 414 12.74 -7.98 4.11
C TYR A 414 13.23 -6.90 3.14
N MET A 415 12.81 -5.62 3.32
CA MET A 415 13.21 -4.48 2.50
C MET A 415 14.72 -4.28 2.42
N PHE A 416 15.42 -4.32 3.56
CA PHE A 416 16.88 -4.20 3.57
C PHE A 416 17.56 -5.44 2.99
N SER A 417 17.00 -6.62 3.22
CA SER A 417 17.53 -7.87 2.65
C SER A 417 17.47 -7.86 1.11
N ILE A 418 16.33 -7.52 0.50
CA ILE A 418 16.22 -7.48 -0.97
C ILE A 418 16.91 -6.24 -1.57
N GLY A 419 16.82 -5.09 -0.91
CA GLY A 419 17.34 -3.83 -1.42
C GLY A 419 18.85 -3.72 -1.23
N LEU A 420 19.32 -3.65 0.01
CA LEU A 420 20.72 -3.38 0.33
C LEU A 420 21.61 -4.63 0.21
N LEU A 421 21.07 -5.81 0.48
CA LEU A 421 21.81 -7.07 0.50
C LEU A 421 21.54 -7.98 -0.70
N HIS A 422 20.72 -7.51 -1.66
CA HIS A 422 20.50 -8.17 -2.96
C HIS A 422 19.95 -9.60 -2.87
N VAL A 423 19.19 -9.92 -1.81
CA VAL A 423 18.54 -11.23 -1.67
C VAL A 423 17.55 -11.48 -2.80
N SER A 424 17.68 -12.63 -3.48
CA SER A 424 16.75 -13.04 -4.54
C SER A 424 15.33 -13.20 -4.00
N ARG A 425 14.35 -12.64 -4.72
CA ARG A 425 12.92 -12.82 -4.43
C ARG A 425 12.32 -14.04 -5.12
N MET A 426 13.06 -14.63 -6.06
CA MET A 426 12.57 -15.71 -6.92
C MET A 426 12.97 -17.09 -6.40
N ASP A 427 14.23 -17.22 -6.00
CA ASP A 427 14.85 -18.54 -5.80
C ASP A 427 15.34 -18.77 -4.37
N ASP A 428 15.23 -17.74 -3.52
CA ASP A 428 15.66 -17.80 -2.13
C ASP A 428 14.47 -17.99 -1.18
N PRO A 429 14.31 -19.18 -0.55
CA PRO A 429 13.21 -19.44 0.37
C PRO A 429 13.27 -18.56 1.63
N ASN A 430 14.45 -18.02 1.97
CA ASN A 430 14.57 -17.12 3.11
C ASN A 430 13.92 -15.75 2.85
N SER A 431 13.73 -15.35 1.60
CA SER A 431 13.03 -14.08 1.28
C SER A 431 11.57 -14.10 1.78
N VAL A 432 10.88 -15.23 1.57
CA VAL A 432 9.51 -15.47 2.04
C VAL A 432 9.49 -15.67 3.56
N SER A 433 10.45 -16.41 4.12
CA SER A 433 10.51 -16.62 5.58
C SER A 433 10.81 -15.33 6.33
N LEU A 434 11.64 -14.44 5.82
CA LEU A 434 11.87 -13.14 6.45
C LEU A 434 10.59 -12.29 6.49
N LEU A 435 9.84 -12.29 5.39
CA LEU A 435 8.63 -11.48 5.28
C LEU A 435 7.51 -11.96 6.21
N HIS A 436 7.25 -13.26 6.26
CA HIS A 436 6.13 -13.82 7.03
C HIS A 436 6.54 -14.32 8.41
N GLN A 437 7.74 -14.88 8.52
CA GLN A 437 8.22 -15.60 9.69
C GLN A 437 9.36 -14.90 10.41
N ARG A 438 9.87 -13.77 9.91
CA ARG A 438 10.98 -13.01 10.50
C ARG A 438 12.18 -13.86 10.93
N ASP A 439 12.43 -14.97 10.22
CA ASP A 439 13.48 -15.92 10.57
C ASP A 439 14.21 -16.40 9.30
N ILE A 440 15.38 -16.98 9.53
CA ILE A 440 16.19 -17.62 8.50
C ILE A 440 15.98 -19.13 8.62
N ASN A 441 15.26 -19.71 7.68
CA ASN A 441 14.98 -21.16 7.71
C ASN A 441 16.11 -21.96 7.10
N SER A 442 16.75 -21.42 6.08
CA SER A 442 17.81 -22.06 5.32
C SER A 442 19.16 -21.44 5.65
N TRP A 443 19.65 -21.61 6.88
CA TRP A 443 20.95 -21.10 7.35
C TRP A 443 22.14 -21.52 6.46
N HIS A 444 22.05 -22.67 5.79
CA HIS A 444 23.09 -23.12 4.88
C HIS A 444 23.27 -22.21 3.65
N ARG A 445 22.20 -21.53 3.20
CA ARG A 445 22.21 -20.55 2.10
C ARG A 445 22.65 -19.15 2.53
N ALA A 446 22.68 -18.90 3.83
CA ALA A 446 23.10 -17.63 4.39
C ALA A 446 24.62 -17.52 4.48
N GLY A 447 25.13 -16.39 4.01
CA GLY A 447 26.52 -15.96 4.15
C GLY A 447 26.66 -15.17 5.44
N ARG A 448 26.22 -13.91 5.40
CA ARG A 448 26.18 -13.02 6.55
C ARG A 448 24.77 -12.76 7.02
N VAL A 449 24.61 -12.56 8.32
CA VAL A 449 23.36 -12.07 8.89
C VAL A 449 23.63 -10.83 9.71
N ILE A 450 23.00 -9.71 9.35
CA ILE A 450 23.05 -8.45 10.08
C ILE A 450 21.87 -8.41 11.04
N VAL A 451 22.18 -8.31 12.33
CA VAL A 451 21.20 -8.41 13.43
C VAL A 451 21.48 -7.37 14.50
N SER A 452 20.53 -7.14 15.42
CA SER A 452 20.80 -6.31 16.60
C SER A 452 21.87 -6.96 17.49
N ALA A 453 22.78 -6.15 18.02
CA ALA A 453 23.76 -6.58 19.00
C ALA A 453 23.06 -7.14 20.24
N HIS A 454 23.59 -8.23 20.79
CA HIS A 454 23.01 -8.94 21.94
C HIS A 454 21.60 -9.50 21.69
N SER A 455 21.19 -9.60 20.43
CA SER A 455 19.92 -10.22 20.06
C SER A 455 19.97 -11.74 20.18
N TYR A 456 18.81 -12.35 19.96
CA TYR A 456 18.65 -13.79 19.83
C TYR A 456 19.62 -14.45 18.82
N TYR A 457 20.04 -13.75 17.77
CA TYR A 457 20.97 -14.31 16.79
C TYR A 457 22.45 -14.12 17.21
N ASP A 458 22.74 -13.11 18.04
CA ASP A 458 24.07 -12.75 18.51
C ASP A 458 24.37 -13.37 19.90
N GLN A 459 24.21 -14.70 20.00
CA GLN A 459 24.46 -15.47 21.24
C GLN A 459 25.93 -15.85 21.42
N ALA A 460 26.68 -15.89 20.32
CA ALA A 460 28.08 -16.27 20.31
C ALA A 460 28.91 -15.13 19.72
N PRO A 461 29.56 -14.29 20.55
CA PRO A 461 30.41 -13.19 20.08
C PRO A 461 31.52 -13.64 19.11
N ALA A 462 31.95 -14.91 19.20
CA ALA A 462 32.90 -15.52 18.27
C ALA A 462 32.39 -15.64 16.82
N CYS A 463 31.08 -15.58 16.60
CA CYS A 463 30.48 -15.59 15.25
C CYS A 463 30.44 -14.20 14.60
N ARG A 464 30.82 -13.13 15.31
CA ARG A 464 30.80 -11.77 14.77
C ARG A 464 31.91 -11.58 13.74
N LEU A 465 31.57 -10.97 12.61
CA LEU A 465 32.48 -10.62 11.51
C LEU A 465 33.09 -9.22 11.66
N GLY A 466 33.02 -8.63 12.85
CA GLY A 466 33.50 -7.28 13.13
C GLY A 466 32.93 -6.70 14.42
N ALA A 467 33.35 -5.47 14.74
CA ALA A 467 32.80 -4.72 15.86
C ALA A 467 31.35 -4.26 15.59
N PRO A 468 30.50 -4.17 16.62
CA PRO A 468 29.16 -3.60 16.47
C PRO A 468 29.18 -2.17 15.92
N LEU A 469 28.18 -1.82 15.12
CA LEU A 469 28.00 -0.49 14.55
C LEU A 469 26.52 -0.10 14.60
N GLY A 470 26.20 1.06 15.18
CA GLY A 470 24.82 1.55 15.26
C GLY A 470 23.87 0.59 16.01
N GLY A 471 24.39 -0.18 16.97
CA GLY A 471 23.62 -1.20 17.68
C GLY A 471 23.41 -2.51 16.89
N LEU A 472 24.00 -2.65 15.70
CA LEU A 472 23.93 -3.84 14.87
C LEU A 472 25.28 -4.57 14.82
N VAL A 473 25.25 -5.86 14.49
CA VAL A 473 26.43 -6.70 14.23
C VAL A 473 26.23 -7.53 12.96
N ALA A 474 27.30 -7.79 12.22
CA ALA A 474 27.30 -8.80 11.17
C ALA A 474 27.83 -10.12 11.73
N LEU A 475 27.12 -11.22 11.47
CA LEU A 475 27.47 -12.57 11.92
C LEU A 475 27.79 -13.47 10.72
N ASP A 476 28.72 -14.40 10.90
CA ASP A 476 28.85 -15.57 10.02
C ASP A 476 27.62 -16.46 10.24
N ALA A 477 26.81 -16.64 9.21
CA ALA A 477 25.53 -17.33 9.34
C ALA A 477 25.68 -18.82 9.67
N ALA A 478 26.75 -19.47 9.18
CA ALA A 478 26.99 -20.88 9.48
C ALA A 478 27.42 -21.08 10.93
N CYS A 479 28.21 -20.14 11.48
CA CYS A 479 28.54 -20.09 12.90
C CYS A 479 27.30 -19.77 13.73
N ALA A 480 26.62 -18.66 13.43
CA ALA A 480 25.44 -18.22 14.16
C ALA A 480 24.35 -19.30 14.16
N GLY A 481 24.04 -19.91 13.01
CA GLY A 481 23.04 -20.98 12.90
C GLY A 481 23.31 -22.21 13.79
N ARG A 482 24.57 -22.47 14.20
CA ARG A 482 24.90 -23.53 15.19
C ARG A 482 24.64 -23.10 16.63
N HIS A 483 24.75 -21.80 16.91
CA HIS A 483 24.58 -21.19 18.23
C HIS A 483 23.20 -20.58 18.44
N VAL A 484 22.41 -20.45 17.37
CA VAL A 484 20.98 -20.20 17.42
C VAL A 484 20.34 -21.45 18.01
N VAL A 485 20.38 -21.53 19.33
CA VAL A 485 19.64 -22.51 20.10
C VAL A 485 18.19 -22.17 19.83
N VAL A 486 17.49 -23.03 19.09
CA VAL A 486 16.03 -22.93 19.04
C VAL A 486 15.58 -22.89 20.48
N GLY A 487 14.96 -21.79 20.90
CA GLY A 487 14.53 -21.65 22.28
C GLY A 487 13.70 -22.87 22.64
N ARG A 488 13.95 -23.44 23.84
CA ARG A 488 13.05 -24.48 24.38
C ARG A 488 11.61 -24.00 24.31
N ARG A 489 11.40 -22.69 24.48
CA ARG A 489 10.12 -21.99 24.38
C ARG A 489 9.93 -21.33 23.01
N ILE A 490 8.79 -21.59 22.37
CA ILE A 490 8.30 -20.89 21.18
C ILE A 490 7.08 -20.07 21.60
N GLU A 491 7.11 -18.76 21.37
CA GLU A 491 6.01 -17.86 21.70
C GLU A 491 5.14 -17.55 20.48
N PHE A 492 3.84 -17.39 20.72
CA PHE A 492 2.84 -17.06 19.70
C PHE A 492 2.36 -15.61 19.80
N SER A 493 3.14 -14.77 20.48
CA SER A 493 2.87 -13.34 20.62
C SER A 493 3.06 -12.60 19.29
N GLY A 494 2.35 -11.49 19.12
CA GLY A 494 2.49 -10.59 17.98
C GLY A 494 3.72 -9.68 18.08
N ILE A 495 4.42 -9.71 19.22
CA ILE A 495 5.70 -9.04 19.46
C ILE A 495 6.85 -9.91 18.91
N ASP A 496 6.79 -11.23 19.13
CA ASP A 496 7.72 -12.19 18.55
C ASP A 496 7.07 -12.93 17.37
N GLN A 497 7.02 -12.27 16.20
CA GLN A 497 6.45 -12.83 14.96
C GLN A 497 7.39 -13.84 14.28
N ARG A 498 8.28 -14.50 15.03
CA ARG A 498 9.12 -15.55 14.48
C ARG A 498 8.30 -16.83 14.29
N ASP A 499 7.69 -17.00 13.11
CA ASP A 499 6.86 -18.17 12.78
C ASP A 499 7.74 -19.42 12.64
N ARG A 500 7.98 -20.07 13.77
CA ARG A 500 8.61 -21.39 13.80
C ARG A 500 7.59 -22.50 13.65
N CYS A 501 6.31 -22.23 13.87
CA CYS A 501 5.26 -23.22 13.76
C CYS A 501 4.28 -22.87 12.63
N ILE A 502 3.83 -23.88 11.89
CA ILE A 502 2.67 -23.75 11.00
C ILE A 502 1.42 -23.89 11.86
N LEU A 503 0.58 -22.85 11.85
CA LEU A 503 -0.65 -22.77 12.63
C LEU A 503 -1.86 -22.94 11.70
N SER A 504 -2.68 -23.96 11.95
CA SER A 504 -3.97 -24.15 11.27
C SER A 504 -5.12 -24.06 12.27
N GLY A 505 -6.20 -23.37 11.92
CA GLY A 505 -7.34 -23.17 12.83
C GLY A 505 -7.08 -22.10 13.91
N PHE A 506 -6.18 -21.15 13.65
CA PHE A 506 -5.88 -20.01 14.50
C PHE A 506 -6.22 -18.69 13.79
N SER A 507 -6.53 -17.66 14.56
CA SER A 507 -6.65 -16.29 14.09
C SER A 507 -5.28 -15.60 13.98
N VAL A 508 -5.28 -14.32 13.60
CA VAL A 508 -4.08 -13.48 13.61
C VAL A 508 -3.49 -13.40 15.03
N ARG A 509 -2.16 -13.38 15.13
CA ARG A 509 -1.47 -13.22 16.42
C ARG A 509 -1.77 -11.85 17.03
N GLU A 510 -2.05 -11.85 18.32
CA GLU A 510 -2.26 -10.67 19.15
C GLU A 510 -1.04 -10.46 20.06
N ARG A 511 -0.97 -9.33 20.77
CA ARG A 511 0.22 -8.91 21.54
C ARG A 511 0.83 -10.01 22.41
N ASP A 512 0.01 -10.85 23.03
CA ASP A 512 0.42 -11.81 24.06
C ASP A 512 0.19 -13.29 23.69
N GLY A 513 -0.24 -13.58 22.46
CA GLY A 513 -0.58 -14.92 22.01
C GLY A 513 -1.46 -14.93 20.77
N THR A 514 -2.07 -16.07 20.44
CA THR A 514 -3.04 -16.19 19.34
C THR A 514 -4.27 -16.97 19.77
N TRP A 515 -5.44 -16.56 19.28
CA TRP A 515 -6.66 -17.33 19.49
C TRP A 515 -6.79 -18.47 18.49
N THR A 516 -7.27 -19.61 18.96
CA THR A 516 -7.89 -20.62 18.10
C THR A 516 -9.16 -20.05 17.49
N ASP A 517 -9.38 -20.27 16.20
CA ASP A 517 -10.54 -19.76 15.44
C ASP A 517 -11.21 -20.88 14.62
N ALA A 518 -11.36 -22.04 15.25
CA ALA A 518 -11.97 -23.23 14.68
C ALA A 518 -12.33 -24.22 15.79
N GLY A 519 -13.14 -25.24 15.46
CA GLY A 519 -13.39 -26.38 16.35
C GLY A 519 -12.20 -27.34 16.49
N GLN A 520 -11.19 -27.18 15.64
CA GLN A 520 -9.93 -27.90 15.68
C GLN A 520 -8.79 -26.97 15.27
N ALA A 521 -7.69 -27.01 16.01
CA ALA A 521 -6.49 -26.25 15.73
C ALA A 521 -5.24 -27.16 15.75
N ILE A 522 -4.25 -26.87 14.91
CA ILE A 522 -3.06 -27.69 14.74
C ILE A 522 -1.83 -26.79 14.79
N LEU A 523 -0.87 -27.13 15.66
CA LEU A 523 0.47 -26.55 15.71
C LEU A 523 1.46 -27.57 15.13
N ARG A 524 2.20 -27.20 14.09
CA ARG A 524 3.33 -28.00 13.57
C ARG A 524 4.60 -27.23 13.79
N CYS A 525 5.42 -27.66 14.74
CA CYS A 525 6.60 -26.93 15.21
C CYS A 525 7.87 -27.75 15.02
N PRO A 526 9.05 -27.16 14.81
CA PRO A 526 10.32 -27.87 14.74
C PRO A 526 10.63 -28.48 16.11
N ARG A 527 11.05 -29.74 16.12
CA ARG A 527 11.48 -30.43 17.34
C ARG A 527 12.82 -29.87 17.79
N VAL A 528 12.90 -29.47 19.06
CA VAL A 528 14.09 -28.83 19.63
C VAL A 528 14.71 -29.73 20.69
N PRO A 529 16.00 -30.08 20.59
CA PRO A 529 16.68 -30.83 21.62
C PRO A 529 16.73 -30.09 22.96
N VAL A 530 16.49 -30.83 24.04
CA VAL A 530 16.62 -30.33 25.42
C VAL A 530 17.87 -30.97 26.01
N SER A 531 18.84 -30.13 26.38
CA SER A 531 20.14 -30.58 26.92
C SER A 531 20.88 -31.58 26.00
N GLY A 532 20.74 -31.41 24.68
CA GLY A 532 21.38 -32.27 23.68
C GLY A 532 20.66 -33.60 23.39
N LYS A 533 19.48 -33.84 23.98
CA LYS A 533 18.65 -35.02 23.74
C LYS A 533 17.32 -34.64 23.10
N ALA A 534 16.67 -35.60 22.42
CA ALA A 534 15.31 -35.40 21.94
C ALA A 534 14.38 -35.08 23.12
N PRO A 535 13.47 -34.09 23.00
CA PRO A 535 12.55 -33.72 24.07
C PRO A 535 11.57 -34.86 24.32
N GLY A 536 11.37 -35.23 25.60
CA GLY A 536 10.34 -36.19 26.00
C GLY A 536 8.95 -35.58 26.10
N HIS A 537 8.85 -34.25 26.27
CA HIS A 537 7.57 -33.56 26.43
C HIS A 537 7.52 -32.17 25.79
N VAL A 538 6.31 -31.68 25.54
CA VAL A 538 6.02 -30.28 25.20
C VAL A 538 4.98 -29.71 26.15
N GLU A 539 5.29 -28.59 26.80
CA GLU A 539 4.38 -27.85 27.66
C GLU A 539 3.65 -26.77 26.84
N LEU A 540 2.34 -26.89 26.68
CA LEU A 540 1.48 -25.87 26.07
C LEU A 540 1.00 -24.90 27.15
N THR A 541 1.23 -23.59 26.95
CA THR A 541 0.70 -22.53 27.82
C THR A 541 -0.45 -21.81 27.12
N ALA A 542 -1.67 -21.92 27.66
CA ALA A 542 -2.88 -21.35 27.06
C ALA A 542 -3.93 -20.93 28.09
N ALA A 543 -4.86 -20.06 27.71
CA ALA A 543 -5.98 -19.60 28.55
C ALA A 543 -7.33 -19.83 27.86
N ALA A 544 -8.39 -20.12 28.61
CA ALA A 544 -9.74 -20.32 28.06
C ALA A 544 -10.40 -19.01 27.64
N PHE A 545 -11.09 -19.01 26.49
CA PHE A 545 -12.04 -17.96 26.16
C PHE A 545 -13.22 -17.98 27.15
N ARG A 546 -13.38 -16.91 27.93
CA ARG A 546 -14.43 -16.76 28.96
C ARG A 546 -14.59 -18.00 29.85
N GLY A 547 -13.48 -18.54 30.34
CA GLY A 547 -13.47 -19.66 31.29
C GLY A 547 -14.25 -19.40 32.58
N ASP A 548 -14.64 -18.15 32.85
CA ASP A 548 -15.48 -17.68 33.95
C ASP A 548 -16.96 -17.95 33.70
N LEU A 549 -17.39 -17.91 32.45
CA LEU A 549 -18.75 -18.22 32.03
C LEU A 549 -18.90 -19.70 31.69
N ARG A 550 -17.90 -20.29 31.02
CA ARG A 550 -17.94 -21.68 30.60
C ARG A 550 -16.52 -22.26 30.50
N PRO A 551 -16.18 -23.30 31.29
CA PRO A 551 -14.94 -24.03 31.12
C PRO A 551 -14.80 -24.59 29.71
N GLN A 552 -13.58 -24.58 29.18
CA GLN A 552 -13.28 -25.14 27.85
C GLN A 552 -12.70 -26.55 28.01
N GLN A 553 -13.44 -27.56 27.57
CA GLN A 553 -12.91 -28.91 27.47
C GLN A 553 -12.12 -29.04 26.17
N VAL A 554 -10.87 -29.46 26.27
CA VAL A 554 -9.96 -29.55 25.14
C VAL A 554 -9.34 -30.93 25.11
N GLN A 555 -9.37 -31.57 23.94
CA GLN A 555 -8.64 -32.81 23.72
C GLN A 555 -7.35 -32.47 22.97
N LEU A 556 -6.22 -32.84 23.56
CA LEU A 556 -4.89 -32.46 23.16
C LEU A 556 -4.09 -33.72 22.81
N SER A 557 -3.42 -33.76 21.67
CA SER A 557 -2.43 -34.81 21.38
C SER A 557 -1.19 -34.22 20.75
N ALA A 558 -0.06 -34.89 20.93
CA ALA A 558 1.19 -34.58 20.26
C ALA A 558 1.73 -35.84 19.55
N ASP A 559 2.29 -35.69 18.35
CA ASP A 559 2.88 -36.77 17.54
C ASP A 559 1.97 -37.98 17.29
N GLY A 560 0.65 -37.76 17.25
CA GLY A 560 -0.35 -38.82 17.09
C GLY A 560 -0.46 -39.76 18.29
N LEU A 561 0.13 -39.41 19.45
CA LEU A 561 -0.09 -40.12 20.71
C LEU A 561 -1.54 -39.96 21.19
N PRO A 562 -2.01 -40.84 22.10
CA PRO A 562 -3.37 -40.78 22.62
C PRO A 562 -3.73 -39.39 23.16
N GLN A 563 -4.95 -38.95 22.87
CA GLN A 563 -5.44 -37.65 23.30
C GLN A 563 -5.57 -37.59 24.82
N GLN A 564 -5.03 -36.52 25.40
CA GLN A 564 -5.25 -36.12 26.78
C GLN A 564 -6.38 -35.12 26.83
N GLN A 565 -7.22 -35.22 27.85
CA GLN A 565 -8.28 -34.24 28.09
C GLN A 565 -7.80 -33.21 29.12
N ALA A 566 -7.93 -31.94 28.78
CA ALA A 566 -7.67 -30.82 29.68
C ALA A 566 -8.92 -29.95 29.79
N VAL A 567 -9.11 -29.33 30.96
CA VAL A 567 -10.22 -28.42 31.22
C VAL A 567 -9.65 -27.09 31.66
N TYR A 568 -9.74 -26.09 30.78
CA TYR A 568 -9.26 -24.74 31.05
C TYR A 568 -10.38 -23.92 31.69
N ARG A 569 -10.10 -23.28 32.84
CA ARG A 569 -11.04 -22.47 33.63
C ARG A 569 -10.57 -21.01 33.71
N SER A 570 -11.37 -20.13 34.31
CA SER A 570 -10.99 -18.71 34.47
C SER A 570 -9.76 -18.51 35.33
N GLY A 571 -8.97 -17.47 35.03
CA GLY A 571 -8.06 -16.85 36.00
C GLY A 571 -6.61 -16.69 35.54
N GLY A 572 -6.24 -17.20 34.36
CA GLY A 572 -4.89 -17.02 33.83
C GLY A 572 -4.54 -18.06 32.77
N TYR A 573 -3.24 -18.12 32.46
CA TYR A 573 -2.68 -19.16 31.62
C TYR A 573 -2.50 -20.45 32.41
N GLU A 574 -3.00 -21.55 31.86
CA GLU A 574 -2.74 -22.90 32.34
C GLU A 574 -1.70 -23.58 31.46
N LYS A 575 -1.01 -24.55 32.05
CA LYS A 575 0.08 -25.30 31.41
C LYS A 575 -0.29 -26.76 31.32
N VAL A 576 -0.22 -27.34 30.13
CA VAL A 576 -0.47 -28.77 29.90
C VAL A 576 0.76 -29.41 29.29
N LEU A 577 1.25 -30.47 29.92
CA LEU A 577 2.42 -31.22 29.47
C LEU A 577 1.98 -32.41 28.61
N LEU A 578 2.34 -32.39 27.33
CA LEU A 578 2.04 -33.44 26.37
C LEU A 578 3.28 -34.31 26.15
N PRO A 579 3.17 -35.64 26.20
CA PRO A 579 4.28 -36.53 25.88
C PRO A 579 4.61 -36.42 24.40
N LEU A 580 5.89 -36.55 24.08
CA LEU A 580 6.40 -36.62 22.71
C LEU A 580 6.96 -38.02 22.43
N ARG A 581 6.91 -38.43 21.17
CA ARG A 581 7.56 -39.67 20.75
C ARG A 581 9.07 -39.45 20.67
N ALA A 582 9.84 -40.38 21.23
CA ALA A 582 11.30 -40.35 21.21
C ALA A 582 11.88 -40.57 19.79
N ASP A 583 11.12 -41.25 18.93
CA ASP A 583 11.47 -41.70 17.58
C ASP A 583 10.75 -40.93 16.45
N ALA A 584 10.19 -39.76 16.75
CA ALA A 584 9.33 -39.04 15.81
C ALA A 584 10.05 -38.06 14.88
N SER A 585 9.28 -37.67 13.85
CA SER A 585 9.55 -36.65 12.84
C SER A 585 10.35 -35.44 13.36
N PRO A 586 11.13 -34.75 12.50
CA PRO A 586 11.76 -33.47 12.82
C PRO A 586 10.77 -32.38 13.25
N GLU A 587 9.47 -32.58 13.02
CA GLU A 587 8.39 -31.73 13.52
C GLU A 587 7.63 -32.41 14.67
N VAL A 588 7.23 -31.60 15.65
CA VAL A 588 6.21 -31.93 16.65
C VAL A 588 4.86 -31.41 16.15
N VAL A 589 3.88 -32.31 16.07
CA VAL A 589 2.52 -31.98 15.64
C VAL A 589 1.59 -32.06 16.84
N ILE A 590 1.09 -30.90 17.28
CA ILE A 590 0.13 -30.78 18.37
C ILE A 590 -1.26 -30.52 17.78
N VAL A 591 -2.24 -31.33 18.15
CA VAL A 591 -3.63 -31.20 17.73
C VAL A 591 -4.49 -30.82 18.93
N LEU A 592 -5.28 -29.75 18.78
CA LEU A 592 -6.23 -29.24 19.76
C LEU A 592 -7.65 -29.45 19.19
N ASN A 593 -8.47 -30.29 19.81
CA ASN A 593 -9.91 -30.36 19.51
C ASN A 593 -10.68 -29.58 20.57
N LEU A 594 -11.51 -28.65 20.11
CA LEU A 594 -12.14 -27.60 20.92
C LEU A 594 -13.68 -27.71 20.78
N PRO A 595 -14.31 -28.76 21.34
CA PRO A 595 -15.75 -28.98 21.22
C PRO A 595 -16.60 -27.84 21.82
N ASP A 596 -16.05 -27.14 22.82
CA ASP A 596 -16.72 -26.03 23.51
C ASP A 596 -16.43 -24.64 22.91
N ALA A 597 -15.69 -24.55 21.79
CA ALA A 597 -15.37 -23.27 21.15
C ALA A 597 -16.62 -22.56 20.64
N ALA A 598 -16.77 -21.30 21.06
CA ALA A 598 -17.94 -20.46 20.79
C ALA A 598 -17.51 -19.04 20.41
N SER A 599 -18.32 -18.34 19.62
CA SER A 599 -18.03 -16.95 19.29
C SER A 599 -18.58 -15.98 20.34
N PRO A 600 -17.94 -14.81 20.54
CA PRO A 600 -18.51 -13.73 21.35
C PRO A 600 -19.95 -13.39 20.93
N LYS A 601 -20.24 -13.44 19.62
CA LYS A 601 -21.59 -13.26 19.07
C LYS A 601 -22.58 -14.34 19.51
N GLN A 602 -22.20 -15.61 19.51
CA GLN A 602 -23.04 -16.71 20.00
C GLN A 602 -23.37 -16.58 21.50
N LEU A 603 -22.46 -16.00 22.28
CA LEU A 603 -22.64 -15.76 23.71
C LEU A 603 -23.29 -14.41 24.05
N GLY A 604 -23.67 -13.61 23.04
CA GLY A 604 -24.28 -12.29 23.25
C GLY A 604 -23.34 -11.22 23.81
N LEU A 605 -22.02 -11.41 23.66
CA LEU A 605 -20.98 -10.54 24.21
C LEU A 605 -20.47 -9.47 23.22
N GLY A 606 -20.80 -9.57 21.93
CA GLY A 606 -20.35 -8.64 20.89
C GLY A 606 -20.69 -9.10 19.46
N GLN A 607 -20.13 -8.42 18.45
CA GLN A 607 -20.34 -8.77 17.03
C GLN A 607 -19.28 -9.71 16.45
N ASP A 608 -18.23 -10.02 17.21
CA ASP A 608 -17.14 -10.91 16.77
C ASP A 608 -17.68 -12.33 16.51
N GLY A 609 -17.52 -12.78 15.26
CA GLY A 609 -18.00 -14.05 14.75
C GLY A 609 -16.99 -15.20 14.85
N ARG A 610 -15.74 -14.94 15.25
CA ARG A 610 -14.68 -15.94 15.39
C ARG A 610 -15.04 -16.99 16.44
N ARG A 611 -14.76 -18.27 16.18
CA ARG A 611 -15.06 -19.36 17.12
C ARG A 611 -13.88 -19.58 18.06
N LEU A 612 -13.92 -18.91 19.21
CA LEU A 612 -12.81 -18.85 20.16
C LEU A 612 -12.90 -19.98 21.19
N GLY A 613 -11.78 -20.69 21.38
CA GLY A 613 -11.63 -21.76 22.38
C GLY A 613 -10.50 -21.43 23.35
N LEU A 614 -9.26 -21.48 22.88
CA LEU A 614 -8.07 -21.16 23.66
C LEU A 614 -7.31 -19.94 23.10
N PHE A 615 -6.74 -19.14 24.00
CA PHE A 615 -5.67 -18.20 23.71
C PHE A 615 -4.33 -18.86 24.00
N VAL A 616 -3.58 -19.20 22.97
CA VAL A 616 -2.31 -19.91 23.09
C VAL A 616 -1.17 -18.89 23.14
N GLN A 617 -0.38 -18.93 24.22
CA GLN A 617 0.75 -18.02 24.42
C GLN A 617 2.06 -18.62 23.94
N SER A 618 2.33 -19.89 24.28
CA SER A 618 3.62 -20.51 23.96
C SER A 618 3.56 -22.03 24.04
N ILE A 619 4.54 -22.68 23.43
CA ILE A 619 4.95 -24.05 23.79
C ILE A 619 6.37 -24.07 24.33
N GLU A 620 6.70 -25.03 25.20
CA GLU A 620 8.05 -25.24 25.70
C GLU A 620 8.46 -26.71 25.72
N TYR A 621 9.57 -27.06 25.07
CA TYR A 621 10.16 -28.39 25.09
C TYR A 621 10.82 -28.70 26.43
N LYS A 622 10.46 -29.86 27.00
CA LYS A 622 10.99 -30.39 28.25
C LYS A 622 11.64 -31.77 28.01
N GLU A 623 12.50 -32.17 28.94
CA GLU A 623 13.16 -33.49 28.89
C GLU A 623 12.17 -34.65 28.97
#